data_AF-A0A834KR30-F1
#
_entry.id   AF-A0A834KR30-F1
#
_cell.length_a   1.000
_cell.length_b   1.000
_cell.length_c   1.000
_cell.angle_alpha   90.00
_cell.angle_beta   90.00
_cell.angle_gamma   90.00
#
_symmetry.space_group_name_H-M   'P 1'
#
loop_
_entity.id
_entity.type
_entity.pdbx_description
1 polymer ?
#
loop_
_entity_poly.entity_id
_entity_poly.type
_entity_poly.pdbx_seq_one_letter_code
_entity_poly.pdbx_strand_id
1 'polypeptide(L)'
;MSSDTKIDTDTEIVDYKYNKAKNCDDISYLARKIREKEAFSQEDLKQLRNLKVKLIHEVPPQHQVEIRSGTHVPSREELEQFMALAPLKKGSFSPDEDDKIVHNWKQFCKLHNWNKHKYRAFLSLRDSDGKKYTCKKKETKKFAQFLANGLPNRTLYSVYHRFRILYSSYLNRRYTQEEDVMILNHIDHNPFLDEKRKFVDLAKVLNRSRASVWRRYRLLKRNKKSKIKN
;
A
#
# COMPACT_ATOMS: atom_id res chain seq x y z
N MET A 1 -31.54 -30.76 -47.63
CA MET A 1 -31.80 -29.92 -46.45
C MET A 1 -31.51 -30.76 -45.22
N SER A 2 -30.33 -30.59 -44.62
CA SER A 2 -30.06 -30.96 -43.22
C SER A 2 -28.83 -30.16 -42.82
N SER A 3 -29.07 -29.10 -42.05
CA SER A 3 -28.04 -28.23 -41.48
C SER A 3 -27.63 -28.82 -40.14
N ASP A 4 -26.45 -29.44 -40.10
CA ASP A 4 -25.81 -29.87 -38.87
C ASP A 4 -25.36 -28.64 -38.08
N THR A 5 -26.13 -28.29 -37.06
CA THR A 5 -25.77 -27.26 -36.09
C THR A 5 -24.81 -27.90 -35.08
N LYS A 6 -23.50 -27.74 -35.30
CA LYS A 6 -22.48 -28.04 -34.27
C LYS A 6 -22.67 -27.04 -33.13
N ILE A 7 -23.26 -27.51 -32.03
CA ILE A 7 -23.33 -26.78 -30.77
C ILE A 7 -21.91 -26.75 -30.19
N ASP A 8 -21.34 -25.55 -30.10
CA ASP A 8 -19.98 -25.29 -29.65
C ASP A 8 -19.92 -25.39 -28.12
N THR A 9 -19.70 -26.62 -27.63
CA THR A 9 -19.72 -26.99 -26.21
C THR A 9 -18.69 -26.25 -25.35
N ASP A 10 -17.67 -25.65 -25.95
CA ASP A 10 -16.63 -24.92 -25.23
C ASP A 10 -17.12 -23.56 -24.72
N THR A 11 -18.04 -22.91 -25.45
CA THR A 11 -18.57 -21.60 -25.05
C THR A 11 -19.52 -21.73 -23.87
N GLU A 12 -20.35 -22.78 -23.82
CA GLU A 12 -21.25 -23.06 -22.70
C GLU A 12 -20.51 -23.53 -21.44
N ILE A 13 -19.39 -24.25 -21.56
CA ILE A 13 -18.59 -24.66 -20.39
C ILE A 13 -17.88 -23.45 -19.77
N VAL A 14 -17.40 -22.50 -20.58
CA VAL A 14 -16.80 -21.25 -20.10
C VAL A 14 -17.86 -20.38 -19.41
N ASP A 15 -19.06 -20.29 -19.97
CA ASP A 15 -20.14 -19.48 -19.40
C ASP A 15 -20.74 -20.15 -18.14
N TYR A 16 -20.85 -21.48 -18.08
CA TYR A 16 -21.29 -22.20 -16.88
C TYR A 16 -20.23 -22.18 -15.76
N LYS A 17 -18.93 -22.19 -16.10
CA LYS A 17 -17.83 -21.99 -15.13
C LYS A 17 -17.75 -20.54 -14.64
N TYR A 18 -18.00 -19.56 -15.50
CA TYR A 18 -18.08 -18.15 -15.14
C TYR A 18 -19.29 -17.88 -14.23
N ASN A 19 -20.43 -18.53 -14.51
CA ASN A 19 -21.66 -18.40 -13.73
C ASN A 19 -21.67 -19.20 -12.41
N LYS A 20 -20.80 -20.20 -12.22
CA LYS A 20 -20.62 -20.89 -10.91
C LYS A 20 -19.66 -20.15 -9.96
N ALA A 21 -18.82 -19.26 -10.49
CA ALA A 21 -18.05 -18.28 -9.71
C ALA A 21 -18.91 -17.10 -9.20
N LYS A 22 -20.23 -17.19 -9.37
CA LYS A 22 -21.26 -16.30 -8.82
C LYS A 22 -21.56 -16.59 -7.34
N ASN A 23 -20.63 -17.21 -6.61
CA ASN A 23 -20.64 -17.15 -5.15
C ASN A 23 -19.96 -15.85 -4.73
N CYS A 24 -20.75 -15.02 -4.05
CA CYS A 24 -20.50 -13.69 -3.49
C CYS A 24 -19.22 -13.55 -2.60
N ASP A 25 -18.44 -14.62 -2.41
CA ASP A 25 -17.38 -14.73 -1.39
C ASP A 25 -15.96 -14.91 -1.96
N ASP A 26 -15.75 -14.80 -3.27
CA ASP A 26 -14.37 -14.78 -3.79
C ASP A 26 -13.66 -13.50 -3.35
N ILE A 27 -12.69 -13.64 -2.46
CA ILE A 27 -11.81 -12.57 -1.97
C ILE A 27 -11.20 -11.77 -3.13
N SER A 28 -10.93 -12.40 -4.28
CA SER A 28 -10.39 -11.72 -5.47
C SER A 28 -11.40 -10.70 -6.02
N TYR A 29 -12.68 -11.08 -6.07
CA TYR A 29 -13.78 -10.22 -6.48
C TYR A 29 -14.03 -9.08 -5.47
N LEU A 30 -14.04 -9.40 -4.17
CA LEU A 30 -14.17 -8.39 -3.11
C LEU A 30 -13.02 -7.38 -3.15
N ALA A 31 -11.79 -7.86 -3.31
CA ALA A 31 -10.60 -7.01 -3.44
C ALA A 31 -10.68 -6.13 -4.70
N ARG A 32 -11.27 -6.62 -5.80
CA ARG A 32 -11.52 -5.84 -7.02
C ARG A 32 -12.53 -4.72 -6.77
N LYS A 33 -13.69 -5.02 -6.16
CA LYS A 33 -14.68 -3.99 -5.80
C LYS A 33 -14.09 -2.91 -4.91
N ILE A 34 -13.27 -3.28 -3.92
CA ILE A 34 -12.58 -2.31 -3.05
C ILE A 34 -11.62 -1.45 -3.90
N ARG A 35 -10.85 -2.04 -4.82
CA ARG A 35 -9.95 -1.25 -5.69
C ARG A 35 -10.71 -0.27 -6.58
N GLU A 36 -11.83 -0.68 -7.15
CA GLU A 36 -12.66 0.17 -8.02
C GLU A 36 -13.25 1.34 -7.24
N LYS A 37 -13.77 1.09 -6.02
CA LYS A 37 -14.25 2.14 -5.13
C LYS A 37 -13.14 3.12 -4.71
N GLU A 38 -11.91 2.64 -4.61
CA GLU A 38 -10.74 3.43 -4.22
C GLU A 38 -9.95 4.01 -5.40
N ALA A 39 -10.40 3.77 -6.63
CA ALA A 39 -9.74 4.26 -7.83
C ALA A 39 -9.81 5.78 -7.88
N PHE A 40 -8.72 6.39 -8.37
CA PHE A 40 -8.68 7.83 -8.57
C PHE A 40 -9.40 8.20 -9.86
N SER A 41 -10.06 9.36 -9.85
CA SER A 41 -10.62 9.94 -11.08
C SER A 41 -9.50 10.28 -12.06
N GLN A 42 -9.81 10.39 -13.35
CA GLN A 42 -8.82 10.80 -14.36
C GLN A 42 -8.25 12.20 -14.07
N GLU A 43 -9.06 13.08 -13.49
CA GLU A 43 -8.64 14.42 -13.05
C GLU A 43 -7.60 14.35 -11.93
N ASP A 44 -7.84 13.53 -10.90
CA ASP A 44 -6.90 13.30 -9.81
C ASP A 44 -5.57 12.72 -10.34
N LEU A 45 -5.64 11.76 -11.26
CA LEU A 45 -4.46 11.17 -11.89
C LEU A 45 -3.66 12.21 -12.68
N LYS A 46 -4.34 13.10 -13.41
CA LYS A 46 -3.71 14.19 -14.16
C LYS A 46 -3.06 15.20 -13.21
N GLN A 47 -3.73 15.56 -12.11
CA GLN A 47 -3.17 16.44 -11.08
C GLN A 47 -1.93 15.82 -10.43
N LEU A 48 -1.96 14.53 -10.08
CA LEU A 48 -0.81 13.81 -9.50
C LEU A 48 0.38 13.73 -10.46
N ARG A 49 0.14 13.50 -11.75
CA ARG A 49 1.20 13.46 -12.78
C ARG A 49 1.87 14.81 -12.97
N ASN A 50 1.09 15.90 -12.88
CA ASN A 50 1.56 17.27 -13.09
C ASN A 50 1.99 17.99 -11.80
N LEU A 51 1.88 17.31 -10.65
CA LEU A 51 2.19 17.86 -9.36
C LEU A 51 3.65 18.32 -9.28
N LYS A 52 3.84 19.61 -9.02
CA LYS A 52 5.13 20.22 -8.67
C LYS A 52 5.07 20.62 -7.22
N VAL A 53 5.86 19.93 -6.39
CA VAL A 53 5.95 20.20 -4.95
C VAL A 53 6.70 21.51 -4.75
N LYS A 54 6.08 22.41 -3.99
CA LYS A 54 6.62 23.70 -3.59
C LYS A 54 7.01 23.56 -2.13
N LEU A 55 8.28 23.78 -1.82
CA LEU A 55 8.79 23.73 -0.46
C LEU A 55 8.53 25.08 0.21
N ILE A 56 8.05 25.05 1.45
CA ILE A 56 7.79 26.25 2.27
C ILE A 56 9.01 26.66 3.11
N HIS A 57 10.03 25.82 3.16
CA HIS A 57 11.21 25.98 4.00
C HIS A 57 12.47 25.67 3.19
N GLU A 58 13.59 26.20 3.64
CA GLU A 58 14.90 25.81 3.16
C GLU A 58 15.22 24.41 3.67
N VAL A 59 15.52 23.49 2.74
CA VAL A 59 15.74 22.08 3.07
C VAL A 59 17.10 21.93 3.75
N PRO A 60 17.14 21.42 5.00
CA PRO A 60 18.39 21.22 5.70
C PRO A 60 19.37 20.32 4.93
N PRO A 61 20.70 20.55 4.99
CA PRO A 61 21.69 19.78 4.22
C PRO A 61 21.57 18.26 4.41
N GLN A 62 21.28 17.80 5.63
CA GLN A 62 21.11 16.37 5.93
C GLN A 62 19.91 15.73 5.20
N HIS A 63 18.86 16.50 4.89
CA HIS A 63 17.73 16.06 4.06
C HIS A 63 18.01 16.12 2.56
N GLN A 64 19.22 16.51 2.16
CA GLN A 64 19.69 16.44 0.78
C GLN A 64 20.50 15.17 0.52
N VAL A 65 21.07 14.56 1.55
CA VAL A 65 21.94 13.35 1.51
C VAL A 65 21.24 12.16 0.84
N GLU A 66 20.00 11.85 1.20
CA GLU A 66 19.27 10.74 0.59
C GLU A 66 19.06 10.97 -0.91
N ILE A 67 19.74 10.18 -1.76
CA ILE A 67 19.74 10.37 -3.22
C ILE A 67 18.40 9.93 -3.82
N ARG A 68 17.79 8.92 -3.20
CA ARG A 68 16.51 8.35 -3.64
C ARG A 68 15.33 9.25 -3.26
N SER A 69 14.13 8.83 -3.62
CA SER A 69 12.88 9.58 -3.41
C SER A 69 12.46 9.79 -1.94
N GLY A 70 13.32 9.49 -0.96
CA GLY A 70 12.95 9.47 0.47
C GLY A 70 11.94 8.35 0.81
N THR A 71 11.74 7.39 -0.10
CA THR A 71 10.78 6.27 0.06
C THR A 71 11.48 4.93 0.29
N HIS A 72 12.81 4.89 0.18
CA HIS A 72 13.63 3.70 0.35
C HIS A 72 14.53 3.88 1.56
N VAL A 73 14.85 2.77 2.22
CA VAL A 73 15.83 2.76 3.31
C VAL A 73 17.14 3.36 2.79
N PRO A 74 17.73 4.35 3.52
CA PRO A 74 19.02 4.91 3.15
C PRO A 74 20.12 3.85 3.16
N SER A 75 21.13 4.01 2.31
CA SER A 75 22.34 3.19 2.37
C SER A 75 23.14 3.48 3.64
N ARG A 76 24.11 2.62 3.95
CA ARG A 76 25.02 2.86 5.07
C ARG A 76 25.81 4.16 4.90
N GLU A 77 26.31 4.40 3.69
CA GLU A 77 27.04 5.63 3.33
C GLU A 77 26.17 6.88 3.47
N GLU A 78 24.92 6.83 2.99
CA GLU A 78 23.95 7.93 3.16
C GLU A 78 23.67 8.19 4.65
N LEU A 79 23.65 7.14 5.48
CA LEU A 79 23.44 7.28 6.91
C LEU A 79 24.64 7.89 7.62
N GLU A 80 25.86 7.50 7.24
CA GLU A 80 27.11 8.06 7.77
C GLU A 80 27.23 9.55 7.41
N GLN A 81 26.91 9.92 6.16
CA GLN A 81 26.85 11.31 5.72
C GLN A 81 25.77 12.12 6.46
N PHE A 82 24.60 11.53 6.71
CA PHE A 82 23.56 12.17 7.52
C PHE A 82 24.05 12.43 8.94
N MET A 83 24.68 11.42 9.57
CA MET A 83 25.17 11.50 10.94
C MET A 83 26.34 12.49 11.11
N ALA A 84 27.12 12.72 10.05
CA ALA A 84 28.15 13.76 10.04
C ALA A 84 27.57 15.18 10.10
N LEU A 85 26.31 15.37 9.66
CA LEU A 85 25.65 16.68 9.62
C LEU A 85 24.71 16.91 10.79
N ALA A 86 24.04 15.87 11.30
CA ALA A 86 23.05 15.98 12.37
C ALA A 86 22.93 14.70 13.21
N PRO A 87 22.57 14.81 14.51
CA PRO A 87 22.34 13.64 15.34
C PRO A 87 21.12 12.86 14.84
N LEU A 88 21.32 11.59 14.49
CA LEU A 88 20.26 10.73 13.99
C LEU A 88 19.42 10.13 15.13
N LYS A 89 18.14 10.51 15.19
CA LYS A 89 17.18 9.91 16.12
C LYS A 89 16.61 8.62 15.55
N LYS A 90 16.95 7.49 16.18
CA LYS A 90 16.42 6.15 15.85
C LYS A 90 15.24 5.79 16.77
N GLY A 91 14.45 4.80 16.35
CA GLY A 91 13.34 4.28 17.16
C GLY A 91 12.01 5.02 16.96
N SER A 92 11.10 4.82 17.92
CA SER A 92 9.70 5.29 17.88
C SER A 92 9.57 6.79 17.71
N PHE A 93 8.50 7.22 17.02
CA PHE A 93 8.12 8.63 16.90
C PHE A 93 7.35 9.05 18.15
N SER A 94 7.65 10.23 18.69
CA SER A 94 6.84 10.82 19.76
C SER A 94 5.54 11.41 19.20
N PRO A 95 4.51 11.61 20.03
CA PRO A 95 3.27 12.29 19.63
C PRO A 95 3.55 13.64 18.96
N ASP A 96 4.46 14.45 19.49
CA ASP A 96 4.84 15.74 18.89
C ASP A 96 5.43 15.61 17.48
N GLU A 97 6.19 14.54 17.22
CA GLU A 97 6.73 14.29 15.88
C GLU A 97 5.60 13.88 14.91
N ASP A 98 4.64 13.10 15.38
CA ASP A 98 3.46 12.73 14.58
C ASP A 98 2.58 13.94 14.27
N ASP A 99 2.35 14.82 15.25
CA ASP A 99 1.59 16.04 15.08
C ASP A 99 2.23 16.98 14.05
N LYS A 100 3.56 17.07 14.03
CA LYS A 100 4.31 17.78 12.98
C LYS A 100 4.06 17.17 11.61
N ILE A 101 4.13 15.85 11.45
CA ILE A 101 3.87 15.17 10.17
C ILE A 101 2.43 15.44 9.70
N VAL A 102 1.46 15.35 10.61
CA VAL A 102 0.05 15.61 10.32
C VAL A 102 -0.17 17.08 9.94
N HIS A 103 0.48 18.01 10.65
CA HIS A 103 0.44 19.43 10.33
C HIS A 103 1.02 19.70 8.93
N ASN A 104 2.20 19.14 8.64
CA ASN A 104 2.87 19.29 7.35
C ASN A 104 2.01 18.73 6.21
N TRP A 105 1.34 17.59 6.40
CA TRP A 105 0.38 17.07 5.41
C TRP A 105 -0.78 18.03 5.15
N LYS A 106 -1.37 18.61 6.20
CA LYS A 106 -2.46 19.59 6.06
C LYS A 106 -2.00 20.85 5.31
N GLN A 107 -0.79 21.34 5.60
CA GLN A 107 -0.21 22.48 4.89
C GLN A 107 0.07 22.15 3.42
N PHE A 108 0.63 20.98 3.14
CA PHE A 108 0.84 20.49 1.79
C PHE A 108 -0.47 20.48 0.99
N CYS A 109 -1.54 19.97 1.60
CA CYS A 109 -2.86 19.92 0.98
C CYS A 109 -3.40 21.31 0.64
N LYS A 110 -3.28 22.27 1.56
CA LYS A 110 -3.69 23.66 1.34
C LYS A 110 -2.90 24.30 0.20
N LEU A 111 -1.58 24.13 0.20
CA LEU A 111 -0.68 24.77 -0.76
C LEU A 111 -0.86 24.22 -2.19
N HIS A 112 -1.14 22.93 -2.32
CA HIS A 112 -1.29 22.24 -3.60
C HIS A 112 -2.73 22.07 -4.07
N ASN A 113 -3.69 22.70 -3.38
CA ASN A 113 -5.13 22.51 -3.59
C ASN A 113 -5.50 21.02 -3.71
N TRP A 114 -4.97 20.22 -2.78
CA TRP A 114 -5.17 18.79 -2.72
C TRP A 114 -6.15 18.45 -1.61
N ASN A 115 -7.06 17.50 -1.87
CA ASN A 115 -7.99 17.06 -0.84
C ASN A 115 -7.25 16.24 0.23
N LYS A 116 -7.25 16.72 1.48
CA LYS A 116 -6.61 16.08 2.64
C LYS A 116 -7.03 14.63 2.90
N HIS A 117 -8.23 14.25 2.46
CA HIS A 117 -8.76 12.89 2.58
C HIS A 117 -8.27 11.95 1.48
N LYS A 118 -7.71 12.48 0.38
CA LYS A 118 -7.10 11.71 -0.72
C LYS A 118 -5.61 11.41 -0.45
N TYR A 119 -5.25 11.09 0.80
CA TYR A 119 -3.88 10.76 1.19
C TYR A 119 -3.38 9.45 0.57
N ARG A 120 -4.29 8.55 0.17
CA ARG A 120 -3.97 7.23 -0.41
C ARG A 120 -3.08 7.31 -1.65
N ALA A 121 -3.19 8.40 -2.42
CA ALA A 121 -2.34 8.66 -3.59
C ALA A 121 -0.85 8.73 -3.21
N PHE A 122 -0.56 9.26 -2.02
CA PHE A 122 0.78 9.46 -1.49
C PHE A 122 1.27 8.28 -0.63
N LEU A 123 0.42 7.27 -0.35
CA LEU A 123 0.81 6.07 0.41
C LEU A 123 1.48 5.00 -0.44
N SER A 124 0.96 4.78 -1.65
CA SER A 124 1.43 3.75 -2.58
C SER A 124 2.26 4.33 -3.72
N LEU A 125 2.05 5.62 -4.05
CA LEU A 125 2.57 6.28 -5.26
C LEU A 125 2.29 5.46 -6.54
N ARG A 126 1.24 4.64 -6.49
CA ARG A 126 0.81 3.69 -7.51
C ARG A 126 -0.71 3.69 -7.58
N ASP A 127 -1.20 3.56 -8.80
CA ASP A 127 -2.59 3.42 -9.16
C ASP A 127 -3.19 2.10 -8.64
N SER A 128 -4.52 1.97 -8.71
CA SER A 128 -5.26 0.75 -8.37
C SER A 128 -4.74 -0.48 -9.14
N ASP A 129 -4.22 -0.26 -10.34
CA ASP A 129 -3.65 -1.28 -11.23
C ASP A 129 -2.14 -1.52 -10.99
N GLY A 130 -1.55 -0.88 -9.97
CA GLY A 130 -0.14 -1.05 -9.60
C GLY A 130 0.85 -0.27 -10.47
N LYS A 131 0.35 0.40 -11.53
CA LYS A 131 1.12 1.35 -12.35
C LYS A 131 1.51 2.54 -11.50
N LYS A 132 2.78 2.95 -11.51
CA LYS A 132 3.19 4.17 -10.79
C LYS A 132 2.42 5.34 -11.39
N TYR A 133 1.90 6.23 -10.56
CA TYR A 133 1.60 7.58 -11.05
C TYR A 133 2.94 8.11 -11.54
N THR A 134 3.01 8.68 -12.73
CA THR A 134 4.26 9.18 -13.34
C THR A 134 4.79 10.42 -12.60
N CYS A 135 4.67 10.47 -11.28
CA CYS A 135 5.28 11.48 -10.43
C CYS A 135 6.80 11.32 -10.51
N LYS A 136 7.47 12.41 -10.89
CA LYS A 136 8.92 12.44 -11.07
C LYS A 136 9.59 12.12 -9.73
N LYS A 137 10.64 11.29 -9.74
CA LYS A 137 11.40 10.93 -8.52
C LYS A 137 11.81 12.14 -7.68
N LYS A 138 12.13 13.27 -8.36
CA LYS A 138 12.46 14.56 -7.75
C LYS A 138 11.32 15.14 -6.92
N GLU A 139 10.09 15.08 -7.42
CA GLU A 139 8.92 15.62 -6.74
C GLU A 139 8.52 14.75 -5.55
N THR A 140 8.71 13.44 -5.64
CA THR A 140 8.56 12.54 -4.48
C THR A 140 9.59 12.83 -3.39
N LYS A 141 10.85 13.12 -3.74
CA LYS A 141 11.86 13.56 -2.76
C LYS A 141 11.45 14.86 -2.09
N LYS A 142 11.02 15.85 -2.86
CA LYS A 142 10.52 17.13 -2.32
C LYS A 142 9.30 16.93 -1.41
N PHE A 143 8.40 16.00 -1.74
CA PHE A 143 7.28 15.66 -0.87
C PHE A 143 7.77 15.11 0.48
N ALA A 144 8.72 14.18 0.47
CA ALA A 144 9.31 13.67 1.71
C ALA A 144 10.02 14.77 2.51
N GLN A 145 10.73 15.68 1.83
CA GLN A 145 11.35 16.87 2.46
C GLN A 145 10.29 17.80 3.06
N PHE A 146 9.18 18.03 2.35
CA PHE A 146 8.05 18.81 2.86
C PHE A 146 7.50 18.21 4.17
N LEU A 147 7.30 16.89 4.20
CA LEU A 147 6.83 16.20 5.40
C LEU A 147 7.83 16.26 6.56
N ALA A 148 9.13 16.28 6.27
CA ALA A 148 10.20 16.32 7.25
C ALA A 148 10.48 17.71 7.84
N ASN A 149 9.69 18.73 7.47
CA ASN A 149 9.81 20.06 8.04
C ASN A 149 9.66 20.02 9.58
N GLY A 150 10.63 20.59 10.30
CA GLY A 150 10.67 20.55 11.77
C GLY A 150 11.10 19.22 12.39
N LEU A 151 11.62 18.29 11.57
CA LEU A 151 12.18 16.99 11.96
C LEU A 151 13.61 16.79 11.41
N PRO A 152 14.57 17.67 11.75
CA PRO A 152 15.92 17.65 11.18
C PRO A 152 16.73 16.39 11.54
N ASN A 153 16.38 15.71 12.64
CA ASN A 153 17.10 14.57 13.19
C ASN A 153 16.56 13.22 12.71
N ARG A 154 15.56 13.23 11.82
CA ARG A 154 14.94 12.04 11.23
C ARG A 154 15.25 11.99 9.74
N THR A 155 15.50 10.78 9.22
CA THR A 155 15.68 10.54 7.79
C THR A 155 14.36 10.74 7.05
N LEU A 156 14.41 11.19 5.79
CA LEU A 156 13.23 11.34 4.93
C LEU A 156 12.48 10.00 4.80
N TYR A 157 13.22 8.90 4.66
CA TYR A 157 12.65 7.56 4.71
C TYR A 157 11.81 7.30 5.96
N SER A 158 12.36 7.59 7.14
CA SER A 158 11.66 7.32 8.40
C SER A 158 10.40 8.16 8.54
N VAL A 159 10.45 9.43 8.14
CA VAL A 159 9.31 10.37 8.16
C VAL A 159 8.24 9.91 7.18
N TYR A 160 8.60 9.61 5.93
CA TYR A 160 7.65 9.11 4.94
C TYR A 160 7.03 7.77 5.38
N HIS A 161 7.83 6.86 5.94
CA HIS A 161 7.33 5.60 6.48
C HIS A 161 6.36 5.83 7.65
N ARG A 162 6.64 6.78 8.54
CA ARG A 162 5.74 7.14 9.63
C ARG A 162 4.44 7.75 9.12
N PHE A 163 4.50 8.67 8.17
CA PHE A 163 3.34 9.20 7.45
C PHE A 163 2.47 8.06 6.91
N ARG A 164 3.07 7.04 6.29
CA ARG A 164 2.32 5.88 5.80
C ARG A 164 1.60 5.11 6.88
N ILE A 165 2.19 4.99 8.07
CA ILE A 165 1.56 4.32 9.21
C ILE A 165 0.40 5.16 9.75
N LEU A 166 0.62 6.46 9.98
CA LEU A 166 -0.38 7.38 10.53
C LEU A 166 -1.66 7.43 9.68
N TYR A 167 -1.51 7.39 8.36
CA TYR A 167 -2.63 7.42 7.42
C TYR A 167 -3.04 6.04 6.91
N SER A 168 -2.37 4.96 7.35
CA SER A 168 -2.83 3.61 7.01
C SER A 168 -4.09 3.27 7.78
N SER A 169 -5.13 2.80 7.08
CA SER A 169 -6.37 2.33 7.70
C SER A 169 -6.26 0.92 8.29
N TYR A 170 -5.05 0.34 8.36
CA TYR A 170 -4.90 -1.07 8.69
C TYR A 170 -5.27 -1.37 10.14
N LEU A 171 -6.01 -2.45 10.35
CA LEU A 171 -6.36 -2.92 11.68
C LEU A 171 -5.13 -3.52 12.37
N ASN A 172 -4.83 -3.05 13.59
CA ASN A 172 -3.74 -3.55 14.42
C ASN A 172 -4.25 -4.34 15.65
N ARG A 173 -5.34 -5.08 15.50
CA ARG A 173 -5.91 -5.98 16.53
C ARG A 173 -5.50 -7.43 16.32
N ARG A 174 -5.80 -8.33 17.26
CA ARG A 174 -5.60 -9.78 17.05
C ARG A 174 -6.44 -10.29 15.87
N TYR A 175 -6.00 -11.38 15.25
CA TYR A 175 -6.78 -12.07 14.23
C TYR A 175 -7.94 -12.83 14.90
N THR A 176 -9.13 -12.68 14.34
CA THR A 176 -10.32 -13.44 14.73
C THR A 176 -10.32 -14.81 14.05
N GLN A 177 -11.12 -15.74 14.57
CA GLN A 177 -11.26 -17.07 13.97
C GLN A 177 -11.85 -16.98 12.55
N GLU A 178 -12.78 -16.05 12.31
CA GLU A 178 -13.34 -15.78 10.98
C GLU A 178 -12.27 -15.34 9.99
N GLU A 179 -11.39 -14.41 10.36
CA GLU A 179 -10.27 -13.97 9.52
C GLU A 179 -9.33 -15.15 9.20
N ASP A 180 -9.09 -16.05 10.15
CA ASP A 180 -8.24 -17.23 9.95
C ASP A 180 -8.86 -18.23 8.95
N VAL A 181 -10.17 -18.47 9.06
CA VAL A 181 -10.92 -19.31 8.13
C VAL A 181 -10.87 -18.71 6.73
N MET A 182 -11.10 -17.40 6.59
CA MET A 182 -11.01 -16.71 5.29
C MET A 182 -9.61 -16.85 4.66
N ILE A 183 -8.54 -16.68 5.45
CA ILE A 183 -7.16 -16.82 4.97
C ILE A 183 -6.90 -18.23 4.44
N LEU A 184 -7.30 -19.26 5.19
CA LEU A 184 -7.09 -20.65 4.80
C LEU A 184 -7.93 -21.03 3.59
N ASN A 185 -9.21 -20.65 3.56
CA ASN A 185 -10.11 -20.97 2.45
C ASN A 185 -9.62 -20.34 1.14
N HIS A 186 -9.22 -19.06 1.18
CA HIS A 186 -8.75 -18.39 -0.02
C HIS A 186 -7.42 -18.94 -0.55
N ILE A 187 -6.49 -19.34 0.32
CA ILE A 187 -5.16 -19.79 -0.13
C ILE A 187 -5.15 -21.29 -0.46
N ASP A 188 -5.85 -22.12 0.31
CA ASP A 188 -5.76 -23.58 0.17
C ASP A 188 -6.85 -24.19 -0.71
N HIS A 189 -8.03 -23.55 -0.79
CA HIS A 189 -9.22 -24.16 -1.40
C HIS A 189 -9.78 -23.36 -2.57
N ASN A 190 -9.10 -22.30 -3.02
CA ASN A 190 -9.54 -21.49 -4.16
C ASN A 190 -8.96 -22.02 -5.48
N PRO A 191 -9.76 -22.64 -6.37
CA PRO A 191 -9.28 -23.15 -7.66
C PRO A 191 -8.90 -22.03 -8.65
N PHE A 192 -9.35 -20.79 -8.42
CA PHE A 192 -9.10 -19.62 -9.29
C PHE A 192 -8.13 -18.62 -8.66
N LEU A 193 -7.27 -19.09 -7.75
CA LEU A 193 -6.35 -18.24 -7.01
C LEU A 193 -5.31 -17.59 -7.94
N ASP A 194 -5.26 -16.27 -7.97
CA ASP A 194 -4.09 -15.56 -8.51
C ASP A 194 -2.93 -15.68 -7.52
N GLU A 195 -1.98 -16.58 -7.82
CA GLU A 195 -0.83 -16.83 -6.95
C GLU A 195 0.02 -15.58 -6.66
N LYS A 196 0.07 -14.63 -7.59
CA LYS A 196 0.86 -13.40 -7.43
C LYS A 196 0.17 -12.42 -6.48
N ARG A 197 -1.17 -12.46 -6.43
CA ARG A 197 -2.00 -11.48 -5.70
C ARG A 197 -2.71 -12.03 -4.47
N LYS A 198 -2.67 -13.34 -4.20
CA LYS A 198 -3.34 -13.99 -3.05
C LYS A 198 -3.23 -13.24 -1.72
N PHE A 199 -2.03 -12.79 -1.35
CA PHE A 199 -1.83 -12.05 -0.11
C PHE A 199 -2.18 -10.56 -0.21
N VAL A 200 -2.14 -9.98 -1.41
CA VAL A 200 -2.53 -8.58 -1.67
C VAL A 200 -4.04 -8.44 -1.57
N ASP A 201 -4.78 -9.36 -2.18
CA ASP A 201 -6.23 -9.35 -2.18
C ASP A 201 -6.79 -9.64 -0.78
N LEU A 202 -6.25 -10.65 -0.08
CA LEU A 202 -6.57 -10.87 1.33
C LEU A 202 -6.26 -9.65 2.22
N ALA A 203 -5.10 -9.03 2.03
CA ALA A 203 -4.73 -7.84 2.81
C ALA A 203 -5.72 -6.69 2.61
N LYS A 204 -6.22 -6.53 1.38
CA LYS A 204 -7.22 -5.51 1.03
C LYS A 204 -8.57 -5.80 1.69
N VAL A 205 -9.05 -7.04 1.59
CA VAL A 205 -10.36 -7.44 2.15
C VAL A 205 -10.35 -7.42 3.68
N LEU A 206 -9.29 -7.94 4.30
CA LEU A 206 -9.16 -7.97 5.77
C LEU A 206 -8.76 -6.61 6.35
N ASN A 207 -8.45 -5.62 5.50
CA ASN A 207 -7.88 -4.33 5.89
C ASN A 207 -6.66 -4.50 6.82
N ARG A 208 -5.76 -5.42 6.46
CA ARG A 208 -4.51 -5.73 7.17
C ARG A 208 -3.31 -5.47 6.26
N SER A 209 -2.12 -5.34 6.84
CA SER A 209 -0.91 -5.33 6.00
C SER A 209 -0.65 -6.71 5.39
N ARG A 210 -0.17 -6.75 4.14
CA ARG A 210 0.25 -7.99 3.45
C ARG A 210 1.20 -8.84 4.29
N ALA A 211 2.15 -8.18 4.96
CA ALA A 211 3.12 -8.85 5.82
C ALA A 211 2.46 -9.53 7.03
N SER A 212 1.45 -8.89 7.64
CA SER A 212 0.70 -9.46 8.76
C SER A 212 -0.06 -10.71 8.34
N VAL A 213 -0.78 -10.65 7.21
CA VAL A 213 -1.54 -11.78 6.67
C VAL A 213 -0.63 -12.96 6.34
N TRP A 214 0.51 -12.71 5.68
CA TRP A 214 1.48 -13.76 5.35
C TRP A 214 2.05 -14.44 6.60
N ARG A 215 2.42 -13.67 7.63
CA ARG A 215 2.90 -14.22 8.91
C ARG A 215 1.81 -15.06 9.58
N ARG A 216 0.57 -14.57 9.61
CA ARG A 216 -0.56 -15.30 10.19
C ARG A 216 -0.80 -16.63 9.48
N TYR A 217 -0.83 -16.63 8.15
CA TYR A 217 -0.96 -17.84 7.35
C TYR A 217 0.13 -18.88 7.66
N ARG A 218 1.40 -18.45 7.77
CA ARG A 218 2.51 -19.36 8.15
C ARG A 218 2.29 -20.01 9.51
N LEU A 219 1.79 -19.25 10.49
CA LEU A 219 1.48 -19.76 11.83
C LEU A 219 0.33 -20.78 11.77
N LEU A 220 -0.74 -20.49 11.03
CA LEU A 220 -1.87 -21.41 10.86
C LEU A 220 -1.44 -22.73 10.22
N LYS A 221 -0.59 -22.68 9.18
CA LYS A 221 -0.03 -23.89 8.56
C LYS A 221 0.85 -24.70 9.51
N ARG A 222 1.67 -24.04 10.34
CA ARG A 222 2.49 -24.73 11.34
C ARG A 222 1.63 -25.46 12.38
N ASN A 223 0.59 -24.79 12.87
CA ASN A 223 -0.31 -25.35 13.88
C ASN A 223 -1.17 -26.51 13.33
N LYS A 224 -1.54 -26.48 12.04
CA LYS A 224 -2.17 -27.65 11.39
C LYS A 224 -1.23 -28.84 11.33
N LYS A 225 0.04 -28.63 10.96
CA LYS A 225 1.04 -29.71 10.88
C LYS A 225 1.34 -30.36 12.23
N SER A 226 1.37 -29.59 13.32
CA SER A 226 1.58 -30.13 14.67
C SER A 226 0.38 -30.93 15.16
N LYS A 227 -0.85 -30.54 14.78
CA LYS A 227 -2.08 -31.28 15.13
C LYS A 227 -2.27 -32.59 14.36
N ILE A 228 -1.61 -32.77 13.21
CA ILE A 228 -1.67 -34.01 12.40
C ILE A 228 -0.59 -35.02 12.86
N LYS A 229 0.42 -34.57 13.61
CA LYS A 229 1.53 -35.40 14.08
C LYS A 229 1.36 -35.94 15.51
N ASN A 230 0.35 -35.45 16.23
CA ASN A 230 -0.10 -35.97 17.52
C ASN A 230 -1.42 -36.70 17.31
#